data_AF-A0A8B6LUC6-F1
#
_entry.id   AF-A0A8B6LUC6-F1
#
_cell.length_a   1.000
_cell.length_b   1.000
_cell.length_c   1.000
_cell.angle_alpha   90.00
_cell.angle_beta   90.00
_cell.angle_gamma   90.00
#
_symmetry.space_group_name_H-M   'P 1'
#
loop_
_entity.id
_entity.type
_entity.pdbx_description
1 polymer ?
#
loop_
_entity_poly.entity_id
_entity_poly.type
_entity_poly.pdbx_seq_one_letter_code
_entity_poly.pdbx_strand_id
1 'polypeptide(L)'
;MKKHAVLVTLTLLSTFSAWAQRDAYVYENDRRYCASGSSGVDFDRCMRRLRHDRERNERDRYEQREYDGRRQWAQPPAPPPPRQWEGPPPAERPRLSDMQQRALDNCAMLAPRDQPRCRATVMSTVR
;
A
#
# COMPACT_ATOMS: atom_id res chain seq x y z
N MET A 1 -7.90 -37.45 9.93
CA MET A 1 -7.46 -36.29 9.11
C MET A 1 -8.61 -35.70 8.27
N LYS A 2 -9.69 -35.22 8.89
CA LYS A 2 -10.84 -34.61 8.16
C LYS A 2 -11.23 -33.21 8.65
N LYS A 3 -10.65 -32.75 9.76
CA LYS A 3 -11.00 -31.47 10.42
C LYS A 3 -10.24 -30.26 9.86
N HIS A 4 -9.19 -30.47 9.07
CA HIS A 4 -8.38 -29.39 8.50
C HIS A 4 -8.86 -28.91 7.12
N ALA A 5 -9.72 -29.67 6.44
CA ALA A 5 -10.21 -29.29 5.11
C ALA A 5 -11.19 -28.10 5.16
N VAL A 6 -11.97 -27.96 6.24
CA VAL A 6 -13.03 -26.94 6.37
C VAL A 6 -12.47 -25.55 6.71
N LEU A 7 -11.32 -25.49 7.40
CA LEU A 7 -10.71 -24.21 7.78
C LEU A 7 -10.03 -23.51 6.60
N VAL A 8 -9.53 -24.26 5.61
CA VAL A 8 -8.86 -23.69 4.43
C VAL A 8 -9.88 -23.09 3.44
N THR A 9 -11.08 -23.63 3.36
CA THR A 9 -12.13 -23.09 2.47
C THR A 9 -12.74 -21.77 2.96
N LEU A 10 -12.78 -21.54 4.28
CA LEU A 10 -13.35 -20.32 4.88
C LEU A 10 -12.42 -19.12 4.76
N THR A 11 -11.10 -19.31 4.79
CA THR A 11 -10.14 -18.21 4.63
C THR A 11 -10.04 -17.74 3.18
N LEU A 12 -10.13 -18.65 2.21
CA LEU A 12 -10.12 -18.30 0.79
C LEU A 12 -11.32 -17.42 0.38
N LEU A 13 -12.50 -17.56 1.00
CA LEU A 13 -13.67 -16.72 0.67
C LEU A 13 -13.55 -15.26 1.14
N SER A 14 -12.69 -14.98 2.12
CA SER A 14 -12.55 -13.63 2.70
C SER A 14 -11.65 -12.68 1.90
N THR A 15 -10.77 -13.21 1.03
CA THR A 15 -9.81 -12.40 0.27
C THR A 15 -10.34 -11.90 -1.08
N PHE A 16 -11.45 -12.45 -1.59
CA PHE A 16 -12.05 -12.00 -2.86
C PHE A 16 -12.99 -10.79 -2.71
N SER A 17 -13.41 -10.45 -1.48
CA SER A 17 -14.41 -9.41 -1.22
C SER A 17 -13.92 -7.97 -1.42
N ALA A 18 -12.61 -7.72 -1.44
CA ALA A 18 -12.08 -6.35 -1.47
C ALA A 18 -12.34 -5.61 -2.80
N TRP A 19 -12.47 -6.35 -3.90
CA TRP A 19 -12.73 -5.78 -5.23
C TRP A 19 -14.22 -5.49 -5.42
N ALA A 20 -15.08 -6.44 -5.04
CA ALA A 20 -16.53 -6.27 -5.07
C ALA A 20 -17.02 -5.12 -4.16
N GLN A 21 -16.34 -4.88 -3.03
CA GLN A 21 -16.66 -3.79 -2.10
C GLN A 21 -16.41 -2.40 -2.70
N ARG A 22 -15.36 -2.23 -3.52
CA ARG A 22 -15.07 -0.94 -4.15
C ARG A 22 -16.11 -0.58 -5.20
N ASP A 23 -16.46 -1.52 -6.06
CA ASP A 23 -17.45 -1.27 -7.11
C ASP A 23 -18.85 -1.03 -6.53
N ALA A 24 -19.21 -1.76 -5.46
CA ALA A 24 -20.46 -1.52 -4.73
C ALA A 24 -20.51 -0.12 -4.10
N TYR A 25 -19.42 0.33 -3.46
CA TYR A 25 -19.36 1.67 -2.88
C TYR A 25 -19.49 2.78 -3.93
N VAL A 26 -18.79 2.62 -5.06
CA VAL A 26 -18.82 3.63 -6.12
C VAL A 26 -20.20 3.68 -6.78
N TYR A 27 -20.82 2.53 -7.04
CA TYR A 27 -22.19 2.46 -7.56
C TYR A 27 -23.21 3.10 -6.59
N GLU A 28 -23.08 2.86 -5.29
CA GLU A 28 -23.95 3.50 -4.29
C GLU A 28 -23.78 5.02 -4.26
N ASN A 29 -22.54 5.51 -4.38
CA ASN A 29 -22.27 6.94 -4.37
C ASN A 29 -22.84 7.64 -5.61
N ASP A 30 -22.63 7.06 -6.80
CA ASP A 30 -23.19 7.54 -8.06
C ASP A 30 -24.72 7.55 -8.03
N ARG A 31 -25.31 6.49 -7.44
CA ARG A 31 -26.75 6.40 -7.22
C ARG A 31 -27.26 7.52 -6.31
N ARG A 32 -26.58 7.82 -5.20
CA ARG A 32 -26.96 8.92 -4.29
C ARG A 32 -26.86 10.27 -5.00
N TYR A 33 -25.78 10.51 -5.75
CA TYR A 33 -25.58 11.74 -6.51
C TYR A 33 -26.63 11.95 -7.62
N CYS A 34 -27.00 10.89 -8.33
CA CYS A 34 -28.07 10.99 -9.34
C CYS A 34 -29.45 11.11 -8.70
N ALA A 35 -29.67 10.51 -7.52
CA ALA A 35 -30.94 10.61 -6.80
C ALA A 35 -31.13 11.97 -6.10
N SER A 36 -30.05 12.68 -5.75
CA SER A 36 -30.13 14.01 -5.15
C SER A 36 -30.55 15.11 -6.14
N GLY A 37 -30.69 14.80 -7.44
CA GLY A 37 -31.08 15.76 -8.47
C GLY A 37 -30.02 16.82 -8.80
N SER A 38 -28.86 16.75 -8.15
CA SER A 38 -27.73 17.68 -8.34
C SER A 38 -27.10 17.63 -9.73
N SER A 39 -27.36 16.55 -10.48
CA SER A 39 -26.92 16.40 -11.87
C SER A 39 -27.73 17.26 -12.86
N GLY A 40 -28.88 17.81 -12.44
CA GLY A 40 -29.76 18.61 -13.29
C GLY A 40 -30.45 17.83 -14.42
N VAL A 41 -30.42 16.49 -14.36
CA VAL A 41 -31.02 15.58 -15.35
C VAL A 41 -31.72 14.41 -14.65
N ASP A 42 -32.57 13.68 -15.38
CA ASP A 42 -33.23 12.48 -14.87
C ASP A 42 -32.24 11.43 -14.37
N PHE A 43 -32.64 10.66 -13.36
CA PHE A 43 -31.82 9.63 -12.73
C PHE A 43 -31.17 8.67 -13.75
N ASP A 44 -31.96 8.13 -14.68
CA ASP A 44 -31.46 7.19 -15.69
C ASP A 44 -30.46 7.84 -16.64
N ARG A 45 -30.66 9.11 -16.98
CA ARG A 45 -29.77 9.87 -17.85
C ARG A 45 -28.45 10.17 -17.14
N CYS A 46 -28.51 10.53 -15.86
CA CYS A 46 -27.35 10.73 -15.00
C CYS A 46 -26.51 9.45 -14.88
N MET A 47 -27.15 8.33 -14.51
CA MET A 47 -26.47 7.04 -14.37
C MET A 47 -25.84 6.56 -15.67
N ARG A 48 -26.52 6.73 -16.80
CA ARG A 48 -25.98 6.36 -18.12
C ARG A 48 -24.77 7.22 -18.49
N ARG A 49 -24.81 8.52 -18.19
CA ARG A 49 -23.70 9.44 -18.47
C ARG A 49 -22.47 9.10 -17.62
N LEU A 50 -22.64 8.90 -16.31
CA LEU A 50 -21.53 8.54 -15.42
C LEU A 50 -20.85 7.24 -15.82
N ARG A 51 -21.63 6.22 -16.21
CA ARG A 51 -21.07 4.96 -16.73
C ARG A 51 -20.24 5.19 -17.98
N HIS A 52 -20.80 5.92 -18.95
CA HIS A 52 -20.10 6.22 -20.20
C HIS A 52 -18.82 7.04 -19.98
N ASP A 53 -18.87 8.04 -19.10
CA ASP A 53 -17.71 8.87 -18.77
C ASP A 53 -16.61 8.04 -18.09
N ARG A 54 -16.99 7.07 -17.25
CA ARG A 54 -16.06 6.14 -16.62
C ARG A 54 -15.39 5.22 -17.65
N GLU A 55 -16.17 4.58 -18.50
CA GLU A 55 -15.67 3.70 -19.57
C GLU A 55 -14.70 4.47 -20.48
N ARG A 56 -15.07 5.70 -20.85
CA ARG A 56 -14.21 6.59 -21.64
C ARG A 56 -12.89 6.87 -20.92
N ASN A 57 -12.93 7.22 -19.63
CA ASN A 57 -11.72 7.51 -18.85
C ASN A 57 -10.83 6.27 -18.68
N GLU A 58 -11.42 5.09 -18.46
CA GLU A 58 -10.67 3.84 -18.38
C GLU A 58 -9.96 3.51 -19.69
N ARG A 59 -10.65 3.73 -20.82
CA ARG A 59 -10.07 3.57 -22.16
C ARG A 59 -8.94 4.57 -22.41
N ASP A 60 -9.17 5.85 -22.16
CA ASP A 60 -8.14 6.90 -22.32
C ASP A 60 -6.89 6.56 -21.50
N ARG A 61 -7.08 6.06 -20.27
CA ARG A 61 -5.99 5.64 -19.39
C ARG A 61 -5.24 4.41 -19.92
N TYR A 62 -5.92 3.49 -20.58
CA TYR A 62 -5.28 2.34 -21.23
C TYR A 62 -4.48 2.77 -22.45
N GLU A 63 -5.06 3.58 -23.33
CA GLU A 63 -4.38 4.12 -24.52
C GLU A 63 -3.13 4.92 -24.14
N GLN A 64 -3.21 5.72 -23.07
CA GLN A 64 -2.06 6.44 -22.50
C GLN A 64 -0.95 5.47 -22.05
N ARG A 65 -1.28 4.41 -21.30
CA ARG A 65 -0.29 3.41 -20.86
C ARG A 65 0.34 2.68 -22.04
N GLU A 66 -0.43 2.37 -23.07
CA GLU A 66 0.08 1.74 -24.28
C GLU A 66 1.07 2.67 -25.00
N TYR A 67 0.72 3.95 -25.14
CA TYR A 67 1.57 4.95 -25.74
C TYR A 67 2.88 5.15 -24.96
N ASP A 68 2.80 5.28 -23.65
CA ASP A 68 3.97 5.44 -22.76
C ASP A 68 4.85 4.19 -22.78
N GLY A 69 4.25 3.00 -22.76
CA GLY A 69 4.96 1.73 -22.90
C GLY A 69 5.70 1.64 -24.24
N ARG A 70 5.05 2.03 -25.34
CA ARG A 70 5.69 2.08 -26.67
C ARG A 70 6.85 3.07 -26.71
N ARG A 71 6.74 4.23 -26.06
CA ARG A 71 7.86 5.19 -25.94
C ARG A 71 9.01 4.64 -25.10
N GLN A 72 8.72 3.88 -24.05
CA GLN A 72 9.75 3.25 -23.21
C GLN A 72 10.58 2.24 -24.00
N TRP A 73 9.96 1.44 -24.87
CA TRP A 73 10.68 0.48 -25.72
C TRP A 73 11.43 1.13 -26.89
N ALA A 74 11.05 2.34 -27.29
CA ALA A 74 11.70 3.10 -28.36
C ALA A 74 12.86 3.98 -27.87
N GLN A 75 13.09 4.09 -26.55
CA GLN A 75 14.19 4.88 -26.00
C GLN A 75 15.49 4.06 -25.93
N PRO A 76 16.64 4.61 -26.38
CA PRO A 76 17.93 4.02 -26.10
C PRO A 76 18.14 3.88 -24.59
N PRO A 77 18.83 2.84 -24.10
CA PRO A 77 19.11 2.69 -22.68
C PRO A 77 19.86 3.92 -22.17
N ALA A 78 19.46 4.42 -21.00
CA ALA A 78 20.12 5.55 -20.36
C ALA A 78 21.61 5.23 -20.13
N PRO A 79 22.52 6.21 -20.31
CA PRO A 79 23.94 6.00 -20.03
C PRO A 79 24.12 5.55 -18.57
N PRO A 80 25.05 4.61 -18.30
CA PRO A 80 25.27 4.13 -16.95
C PRO A 80 25.57 5.30 -16.01
N PRO A 81 25.03 5.30 -14.78
CA PRO A 81 25.30 6.37 -13.84
C PRO A 81 26.82 6.44 -13.59
N PRO A 82 27.41 7.64 -13.44
CA PRO A 82 28.81 7.78 -13.07
C PRO A 82 29.03 6.99 -11.77
N ARG A 83 30.14 6.23 -11.71
CA ARG A 83 30.54 5.50 -10.51
C ARG A 83 30.79 6.50 -9.39
N GLN A 84 29.74 6.74 -8.61
CA GLN A 84 29.77 7.50 -7.38
C GLN A 84 30.65 6.73 -6.39
N TRP A 85 31.69 7.39 -5.89
CA TRP A 85 32.57 6.83 -4.89
C TRP A 85 31.76 6.56 -3.62
N GLU A 86 31.45 5.29 -3.39
CA GLU A 86 30.85 4.81 -2.15
C GLU A 86 31.93 4.93 -1.07
N GLY A 87 31.83 5.98 -0.27
CA GLY A 87 32.69 6.17 0.89
C GLY A 87 32.70 4.95 1.81
N PRO A 88 33.60 4.91 2.81
CA PRO A 88 33.75 3.76 3.68
C PRO A 88 32.40 3.32 4.28
N PRO A 89 32.14 2.01 4.36
CA PRO A 89 30.86 1.48 4.82
C PRO A 89 30.49 2.08 6.18
N PRO A 90 29.20 2.40 6.42
CA PRO A 90 28.76 2.94 7.70
C PRO A 90 29.16 1.97 8.81
N ALA A 91 29.73 2.51 9.90
CA ALA A 91 30.13 1.73 11.06
C ALA A 91 29.02 0.74 11.44
N GLU A 92 29.38 -0.55 11.50
CA GLU A 92 28.44 -1.62 11.80
C GLU A 92 27.76 -1.33 13.14
N ARG A 93 26.48 -1.01 13.08
CA ARG A 93 25.67 -0.91 14.29
C ARG A 93 25.62 -2.31 14.91
N PRO A 94 25.76 -2.44 16.24
CA PRO A 94 25.61 -3.72 16.92
C PRO A 94 24.27 -4.32 16.51
N ARG A 95 24.28 -5.54 15.95
CA ARG A 95 23.05 -6.20 15.51
C ARG A 95 22.31 -6.72 16.74
N LEU A 96 21.41 -5.89 17.26
CA LEU A 96 20.49 -6.23 18.33
C LEU A 96 19.60 -7.39 17.89
N SER A 97 19.48 -8.42 18.72
CA SER A 97 18.44 -9.45 18.54
C SER A 97 17.04 -8.84 18.72
N ASP A 98 16.00 -9.47 18.16
CA ASP A 98 14.61 -9.01 18.27
C ASP A 98 14.14 -8.83 19.73
N MET A 99 14.70 -9.58 20.67
CA MET A 99 14.43 -9.41 22.09
C MET A 99 15.14 -8.18 22.67
N GLN A 100 16.38 -7.92 22.29
CA GLN A 100 17.15 -6.74 22.73
C GLN A 100 16.56 -5.45 22.16
N GLN A 101 16.10 -5.48 20.92
CA GLN A 101 15.41 -4.35 20.30
C GLN A 101 14.13 -4.00 21.09
N ARG A 102 13.29 -5.00 21.36
CA ARG A 102 12.08 -4.80 22.18
C ARG A 102 12.38 -4.32 23.60
N ALA A 103 13.45 -4.82 24.22
CA ALA A 103 13.88 -4.35 25.54
C ALA A 103 14.33 -2.88 25.52
N LEU A 104 15.05 -2.45 24.47
CA LEU A 104 15.43 -1.05 24.28
C LEU A 104 14.24 -0.14 24.04
N ASP A 105 13.29 -0.57 23.22
CA ASP A 105 12.08 0.20 22.92
C ASP A 105 11.22 0.38 24.19
N ASN A 106 11.15 -0.66 25.03
CA ASN A 106 10.44 -0.61 26.31
C ASN A 106 11.08 0.36 27.33
N CYS A 107 12.37 0.67 27.22
CA CYS A 107 13.01 1.67 28.08
C CYS A 107 12.36 3.06 27.94
N ALA A 108 11.70 3.37 26.81
CA ALA A 108 11.00 4.63 26.62
C ALA A 108 9.76 4.78 27.52
N MET A 109 9.23 3.68 28.07
CA MET A 109 8.09 3.71 29.01
C MET A 109 8.49 4.11 30.43
N LEU A 110 9.79 4.16 30.74
CA LEU A 110 10.30 4.58 32.05
C LEU A 110 10.37 6.10 32.16
N ALA A 111 10.40 6.60 33.41
CA ALA A 111 10.64 8.01 33.68
C ALA A 111 11.95 8.48 33.01
N PRO A 112 12.02 9.71 32.47
CA PRO A 112 13.18 10.19 31.70
C PRO A 112 14.55 10.00 32.38
N ARG A 113 14.58 10.03 33.73
CA ARG A 113 15.80 9.80 34.52
C ARG A 113 16.29 8.34 34.48
N ASP A 114 15.41 7.37 34.27
CA ASP A 114 15.72 5.94 34.31
C ASP A 114 15.99 5.34 32.92
N GLN A 115 15.56 6.05 31.86
CA GLN A 115 15.81 5.67 30.47
C GLN A 115 17.30 5.43 30.14
N PRO A 116 18.27 6.29 30.51
CA PRO A 116 19.67 6.06 30.16
C PRO A 116 20.25 4.81 30.84
N ARG A 117 19.83 4.51 32.08
CA ARG A 117 20.26 3.32 32.81
C ARG A 117 19.70 2.06 32.16
N CYS A 118 18.41 2.05 31.82
CA CYS A 118 17.77 0.94 31.13
C CYS A 118 18.46 0.64 29.77
N ARG A 119 18.71 1.67 28.97
CA ARG A 119 19.41 1.52 27.67
C ARG A 119 20.82 0.95 27.85
N ALA A 120 21.58 1.43 28.84
CA ALA A 120 22.92 0.94 29.13
C ALA A 120 22.91 -0.55 29.53
N THR A 121 21.95 -0.98 30.36
CA THR A 121 21.82 -2.38 30.75
C THR A 121 21.49 -3.26 29.55
N VAL A 122 20.56 -2.86 28.68
CA VAL A 122 20.27 -3.67 27.48
C VAL A 122 21.48 -3.71 26.54
N MET A 123 22.15 -2.58 26.32
CA MET A 123 23.35 -2.52 25.48
C MET A 123 24.52 -3.35 26.05
N SER A 124 24.63 -3.50 27.38
CA SER A 124 25.65 -4.39 27.99
C SER A 124 25.42 -5.88 27.73
N THR A 125 24.23 -6.28 27.27
CA THR A 125 23.92 -7.66 26.90
C THR A 125 24.16 -7.94 25.41
N VAL A 126 24.49 -6.91 24.63
CA VAL A 126 24.78 -7.02 23.21
C VAL A 126 26.22 -7.51 23.06
N ARG A 127 26.40 -8.64 22.36
CA ARG A 127 27.72 -9.23 22.06
C ARG A 127 28.16 -8.85 20.66
#